data_AF-A0AAV1IAW4-F1
#
_entry.id   AF-A0AAV1IAW4-F1
#
_cell.length_a   1.000
_cell.length_b   1.000
_cell.length_c   1.000
_cell.angle_alpha   90.00
_cell.angle_beta   90.00
_cell.angle_gamma   90.00
#
_symmetry.space_group_name_H-M   'P 1'
#
loop_
_entity.id
_entity.type
_entity.pdbx_description
1 polymer ?
#
loop_
_entity_poly.entity_id
_entity_poly.type
_entity_poly.pdbx_seq_one_letter_code
_entity_poly.pdbx_strand_id
1 'polypeptide(L)'
;MGTPQQQAATAIANLLGRVGRFAVIVGVGGGVAQTSLYTVDGGERAVMYDRIRGVLDQPVGEGTHFRVPWLQTPNIMDIRTRPRTISSVTGTKDLQMVNISLRVLSKPDTHLLSQIFRSLGIDWDERVLPSIGNEILKAVVAQYNAEQLLTQRDRVSRAVRDSLTARAKEFNIMVDDIAITHLSFGTEFTKAVEAKQVAQQDAERARFVVLKADQERKAAVIRAEGESESARLISEATKVAGPGLIELRRIEAAKDIASSLSKSGNVMYLPGSGSNMLLGINPGK
;
A
#
# COMPACT_ATOMS: atom_id res chain seq x y z
N MET A 1 -63.86 -48.23 61.02
CA MET A 1 -64.40 -47.63 59.79
C MET A 1 -64.02 -46.15 59.76
N GLY A 2 -62.83 -45.85 59.24
CA GLY A 2 -62.41 -44.50 58.83
C GLY A 2 -62.37 -44.49 57.30
N THR A 3 -62.87 -43.42 56.70
CA THR A 3 -63.49 -43.39 55.38
C THR A 3 -62.55 -43.68 54.19
N PRO A 4 -63.07 -44.23 53.06
CA PRO A 4 -62.32 -44.39 51.80
C PRO A 4 -61.73 -43.07 51.25
N GLN A 5 -62.16 -41.92 51.77
CA GLN A 5 -61.60 -40.60 51.47
C GLN A 5 -60.20 -40.35 52.08
N GLN A 6 -59.86 -40.93 53.25
CA GLN A 6 -58.53 -40.74 53.87
C GLN A 6 -57.44 -41.61 53.22
N GLN A 7 -57.79 -42.80 52.72
CA GLN A 7 -56.88 -43.63 51.92
C GLN A 7 -56.66 -43.03 50.52
N ALA A 8 -57.69 -42.42 49.93
CA ALA A 8 -57.54 -41.65 48.70
C ALA A 8 -56.62 -40.42 48.90
N ALA A 9 -56.78 -39.67 49.99
CA ALA A 9 -55.92 -38.50 50.28
C ALA A 9 -54.45 -38.86 50.50
N THR A 10 -54.17 -39.97 51.19
CA THR A 10 -52.79 -40.46 51.40
C THR A 10 -52.19 -41.09 50.14
N ALA A 11 -53.00 -41.77 49.31
CA ALA A 11 -52.58 -42.22 47.99
C ALA A 11 -52.24 -41.04 47.06
N ILE A 12 -53.08 -40.00 47.03
CA ILE A 12 -52.85 -38.77 46.26
C ILE A 12 -51.61 -38.04 46.77
N ALA A 13 -51.38 -37.94 48.09
CA ALA A 13 -50.18 -37.31 48.66
C ALA A 13 -48.89 -38.07 48.29
N ASN A 14 -48.91 -39.40 48.31
CA ASN A 14 -47.77 -40.22 47.88
C ASN A 14 -47.53 -40.14 46.36
N LEU A 15 -48.59 -40.03 45.57
CA LEU A 15 -48.51 -39.86 44.12
C LEU A 15 -47.98 -38.46 43.77
N LEU A 16 -48.42 -37.42 44.48
CA LEU A 16 -47.92 -36.04 44.35
C LEU A 16 -46.46 -35.92 44.79
N GLY A 17 -46.06 -36.62 45.87
CA GLY A 17 -44.66 -36.70 46.30
C GLY A 17 -43.76 -37.44 45.32
N ARG A 18 -44.26 -38.51 44.67
CA ARG A 18 -43.54 -39.20 43.59
C ARG A 18 -43.46 -38.34 42.33
N VAL A 19 -44.55 -37.69 41.92
CA VAL A 19 -44.57 -36.77 40.77
C VAL A 19 -43.67 -35.57 41.00
N GLY A 20 -43.65 -35.00 42.22
CA GLY A 20 -42.75 -33.92 42.61
C GLY A 20 -41.28 -34.34 42.56
N ARG A 21 -40.93 -35.54 43.06
CA ARG A 21 -39.56 -36.08 42.93
C ARG A 21 -39.18 -36.33 41.48
N PHE A 22 -40.08 -36.87 40.66
CA PHE A 22 -39.86 -37.03 39.22
C PHE A 22 -39.67 -35.69 38.51
N ALA A 23 -40.47 -34.67 38.84
CA ALA A 23 -40.34 -33.33 38.29
C ALA A 23 -39.00 -32.67 38.66
N VAL A 24 -38.52 -32.86 39.89
CA VAL A 24 -37.18 -32.38 40.31
C VAL A 24 -36.08 -33.12 39.56
N ILE A 25 -36.15 -34.45 39.41
CA ILE A 25 -35.13 -35.22 38.68
C ILE A 25 -35.13 -34.84 37.19
N VAL A 26 -36.29 -34.65 36.57
CA VAL A 26 -36.41 -34.21 35.18
C VAL A 26 -35.94 -32.76 35.01
N GLY A 27 -36.26 -31.88 35.96
CA GLY A 27 -35.80 -30.49 35.95
C GLY A 27 -34.29 -30.36 36.12
N VAL A 28 -33.71 -31.11 37.07
CA VAL A 28 -32.25 -31.16 37.28
C VAL A 28 -31.56 -31.84 36.10
N GLY A 29 -32.09 -32.97 35.61
CA GLY A 29 -31.55 -33.69 34.45
C GLY A 29 -31.60 -32.86 33.16
N GLY A 30 -32.72 -32.15 32.93
CA GLY A 30 -32.87 -31.22 31.80
C GLY A 30 -31.97 -30.01 31.91
N GLY A 31 -31.81 -29.43 33.11
CA GLY A 31 -30.88 -28.32 33.35
C GLY A 31 -29.42 -28.73 33.16
N VAL A 32 -29.05 -29.94 33.59
CA VAL A 32 -27.71 -30.51 33.34
C VAL A 32 -27.52 -30.77 31.84
N ALA A 33 -28.49 -31.38 31.16
CA ALA A 33 -28.41 -31.62 29.71
C ALA A 33 -28.25 -30.32 28.91
N GLN A 34 -29.03 -29.28 29.25
CA GLN A 34 -28.95 -27.98 28.59
C GLN A 34 -27.61 -27.29 28.84
N THR A 35 -27.06 -27.37 30.06
CA THR A 35 -25.74 -26.79 30.37
C THR A 35 -24.58 -27.61 29.80
N SER A 36 -24.82 -28.87 29.44
CA SER A 36 -23.85 -29.78 28.83
C SER A 36 -23.68 -29.56 27.33
N LEU A 37 -24.63 -28.91 26.67
CA LEU A 37 -24.51 -28.57 25.25
C LEU A 37 -23.78 -27.24 25.10
N TYR A 38 -22.77 -27.22 24.24
CA TYR A 38 -22.15 -25.97 23.75
C TYR A 38 -21.97 -26.06 22.25
N THR A 39 -22.15 -24.94 21.56
CA THR A 39 -21.98 -24.85 20.11
C THR A 39 -20.75 -24.01 19.82
N VAL A 40 -19.95 -24.45 18.86
CA VAL A 40 -18.81 -23.71 18.31
C VAL A 40 -19.22 -23.24 16.92
N ASP A 41 -19.19 -21.93 16.71
CA ASP A 41 -19.57 -21.31 15.44
C ASP A 41 -18.45 -21.46 14.39
N GLY A 42 -18.83 -21.35 13.11
CA GLY A 42 -17.90 -21.47 12.00
C GLY A 42 -16.81 -20.39 12.02
N GLY A 43 -15.55 -20.80 11.98
CA GLY A 43 -14.39 -19.91 12.10
C GLY A 43 -13.89 -19.69 13.53
N GLU A 44 -14.46 -20.39 14.50
CA GLU A 44 -13.93 -20.50 15.86
C GLU A 44 -13.52 -21.95 16.15
N ARG A 45 -12.62 -22.13 17.12
CA ARG A 45 -12.28 -23.44 17.68
C ARG A 45 -12.29 -23.38 19.19
N ALA A 46 -12.77 -24.44 19.81
CA ALA A 46 -12.80 -24.55 21.26
C ALA A 46 -11.61 -25.35 21.77
N VAL A 47 -10.85 -24.75 22.68
CA VAL A 47 -9.85 -25.44 23.49
C VAL A 47 -10.51 -25.83 24.80
N MET A 48 -10.63 -27.13 25.04
CA MET A 48 -11.30 -27.65 26.23
C MET A 48 -10.33 -27.64 27.42
N TYR A 49 -10.77 -27.06 28.54
CA TYR A 49 -10.08 -27.12 29.83
C TYR A 49 -10.79 -28.10 30.76
N ASP A 50 -10.15 -29.21 31.10
CA ASP A 50 -10.59 -30.16 32.12
C ASP A 50 -9.97 -29.80 33.48
N ARG A 51 -10.78 -29.79 34.53
CA ARG A 51 -10.32 -29.50 35.89
C ARG A 51 -9.38 -30.57 36.49
N ILE A 52 -9.36 -31.78 35.93
CA ILE A 52 -8.50 -32.89 36.37
C ILE A 52 -7.26 -33.05 35.48
N ARG A 53 -7.43 -32.94 34.16
CA ARG A 53 -6.36 -33.20 33.16
C ARG A 53 -5.73 -31.93 32.59
N GLY A 54 -6.27 -30.75 32.92
CA GLY A 54 -5.84 -29.48 32.36
C GLY A 54 -6.36 -29.28 30.94
N VAL A 55 -5.59 -28.56 30.12
CA VAL A 55 -5.96 -28.24 28.73
C VAL A 55 -5.80 -29.47 27.83
N LEU A 56 -6.86 -29.89 27.15
CA LEU A 56 -6.82 -30.99 26.18
C LEU A 56 -5.98 -30.61 24.96
N ASP A 57 -5.19 -31.56 24.46
CA ASP A 57 -4.26 -31.32 23.35
C ASP A 57 -4.95 -31.23 21.98
N GLN A 58 -6.16 -31.75 21.83
CA GLN A 58 -6.91 -31.67 20.57
C GLN A 58 -7.95 -30.54 20.61
N PRO A 59 -7.84 -29.54 19.71
CA PRO A 59 -8.84 -28.50 19.59
C PRO A 59 -10.11 -29.06 18.95
N VAL A 60 -11.25 -28.67 19.52
CA VAL A 60 -12.57 -29.08 19.04
C VAL A 60 -13.01 -28.15 17.92
N GLY A 61 -13.45 -28.74 16.81
CA GLY A 61 -13.91 -28.02 15.61
C GLY A 61 -15.30 -27.39 15.76
N GLU A 62 -15.81 -26.86 14.65
CA GLU A 62 -17.16 -26.30 14.56
C GLU A 62 -18.25 -27.36 14.82
N GLY A 63 -19.36 -26.93 15.40
CA GLY A 63 -20.52 -27.79 15.68
C GLY A 63 -20.93 -27.85 17.15
N THR A 64 -22.03 -28.56 17.42
CA THR A 64 -22.56 -28.76 18.77
C THR A 64 -21.87 -29.93 19.44
N HIS A 65 -21.21 -29.65 20.55
CA HIS A 65 -20.41 -30.59 21.30
C HIS A 65 -20.95 -30.74 22.72
N PHE A 66 -20.69 -31.90 23.32
CA PHE A 66 -21.08 -32.21 24.68
C PHE A 66 -19.92 -31.93 25.63
N ARG A 67 -20.15 -31.11 26.65
CA ARG A 67 -19.26 -30.88 27.78
C ARG A 67 -19.86 -31.44 29.05
N VAL A 68 -19.03 -31.92 29.97
CA VAL A 68 -19.49 -32.25 31.32
C VAL A 68 -19.52 -30.97 32.16
N PRO A 69 -20.70 -30.49 32.59
CA PRO A 69 -20.81 -29.30 33.44
C PRO A 69 -19.97 -29.49 34.71
N TRP A 70 -19.32 -28.43 35.19
CA TRP A 70 -18.37 -28.40 36.32
C TRP A 70 -16.97 -28.99 36.07
N LEU A 71 -16.83 -30.03 35.24
CA LEU A 71 -15.53 -30.63 34.96
C LEU A 71 -14.80 -29.94 33.80
N GLN A 72 -15.53 -29.53 32.77
CA GLN A 72 -14.96 -29.04 31.51
C GLN A 72 -15.42 -27.61 31.20
N THR A 73 -14.49 -26.75 30.80
CA THR A 73 -14.76 -25.37 30.37
C THR A 73 -14.23 -25.17 28.95
N PRO A 74 -15.11 -24.92 27.97
CA PRO A 74 -14.68 -24.61 26.61
C PRO A 74 -14.20 -23.17 26.54
N ASN A 75 -12.97 -22.96 26.08
CA ASN A 75 -12.46 -21.64 25.72
C ASN A 75 -12.51 -21.50 24.22
N ILE A 76 -13.39 -20.63 23.73
CA ILE A 76 -13.62 -20.43 22.31
C ILE A 76 -12.63 -19.38 21.81
N MET A 77 -11.87 -19.72 20.77
CA MET A 77 -10.90 -18.84 20.14
C MET A 77 -11.22 -18.68 18.66
N ASP A 78 -11.15 -17.43 18.19
CA ASP A 78 -11.29 -17.13 16.77
C ASP A 78 -10.02 -17.53 16.01
N ILE A 79 -10.19 -18.30 14.93
CA ILE A 79 -9.09 -18.75 14.06
C ILE A 79 -9.02 -17.94 12.75
N ARG A 80 -9.85 -16.91 12.59
CA ARG A 80 -9.86 -16.03 11.42
C ARG A 80 -8.65 -15.11 11.41
N THR A 81 -8.22 -14.74 10.21
CA THR A 81 -7.16 -13.76 10.01
C THR A 81 -7.62 -12.39 10.48
N ARG A 82 -6.90 -11.80 11.45
CA ARG A 82 -7.19 -10.46 11.98
C ARG A 82 -6.07 -9.48 11.61
N PRO A 83 -6.41 -8.25 11.17
CA PRO A 83 -5.41 -7.22 10.95
C PRO A 83 -4.98 -6.59 12.27
N ARG A 84 -3.68 -6.42 12.45
CA ARG A 84 -3.10 -5.67 13.57
C ARG A 84 -2.08 -4.67 13.07
N THR A 85 -2.14 -3.45 13.60
CA THR A 85 -1.14 -2.41 13.31
C THR A 85 -0.20 -2.27 14.49
N ILE A 86 1.10 -2.34 14.22
CA ILE A 86 2.19 -2.19 15.19
C ILE A 86 3.00 -0.98 14.76
N SER A 87 3.15 0.01 15.63
CA SER A 87 4.02 1.17 15.40
C SER A 87 5.29 1.06 16.23
N SER A 88 6.41 1.39 15.62
CA SER A 88 7.71 1.41 16.28
C SER A 88 8.53 2.61 15.83
N VAL A 89 9.25 3.19 16.78
CA VAL A 89 10.29 4.18 16.48
C VAL A 89 11.63 3.46 16.49
N THR A 90 12.34 3.52 15.37
CA THR A 90 13.62 2.83 15.17
C THR A 90 14.64 3.73 14.48
N GLY A 91 15.92 3.48 14.76
CA GLY A 91 17.03 4.07 14.02
C GLY A 91 17.30 3.28 12.73
N THR A 92 17.68 3.98 11.66
CA THR A 92 18.25 3.39 10.44
C THR A 92 19.75 3.15 10.62
N LYS A 93 20.37 2.53 9.60
CA LYS A 93 21.83 2.36 9.53
C LYS A 93 22.61 3.69 9.61
N ASP A 94 22.01 4.77 9.11
CA ASP A 94 22.59 6.12 9.12
C ASP A 94 22.27 6.88 10.43
N LEU A 95 21.79 6.19 11.47
CA LEU A 95 21.38 6.76 12.75
C LEU A 95 20.23 7.77 12.67
N GLN A 96 19.43 7.71 11.61
CA GLN A 96 18.22 8.54 11.48
C GLN A 96 17.05 7.87 12.19
N MET A 97 16.33 8.62 13.03
CA MET A 97 15.12 8.14 13.67
C MET A 97 13.94 8.16 12.70
N VAL A 98 13.21 7.04 12.65
CA VAL A 98 12.06 6.82 11.76
C VAL A 98 10.92 6.21 12.56
N ASN A 99 9.71 6.72 12.34
CA ASN A 99 8.49 6.11 12.84
C ASN A 99 7.87 5.26 11.74
N ILE A 100 7.75 3.96 12.01
CA ILE A 100 7.26 2.97 11.05
C ILE A 100 6.07 2.26 11.67
N SER A 101 4.97 2.22 10.90
CA SER A 101 3.80 1.41 11.21
C SER A 101 3.75 0.21 10.27
N LEU A 102 3.61 -0.97 10.86
CA LEU A 102 3.47 -2.25 10.18
C LEU A 102 2.07 -2.78 10.40
N ARG A 103 1.36 -3.13 9.33
CA ARG A 103 0.13 -3.92 9.39
C ARG A 103 0.47 -5.38 9.15
N VAL A 104 0.06 -6.23 10.07
CA VAL A 104 0.26 -7.67 10.03
C VAL A 104 -1.11 -8.35 9.99
N LEU A 105 -1.30 -9.26 9.05
CA LEU A 105 -2.43 -10.17 8.99
C LEU A 105 -1.98 -11.51 9.58
N SER A 106 -2.52 -11.89 10.73
CA SER A 106 -2.13 -13.12 11.43
C SER A 106 -3.32 -13.97 11.81
N LYS A 107 -3.10 -15.28 11.87
CA LYS A 107 -4.03 -16.29 12.37
C LYS A 107 -3.27 -17.34 13.19
N PRO A 108 -3.88 -17.95 14.21
CA PRO A 108 -3.24 -19.00 14.98
C PRO A 108 -3.25 -20.32 14.18
N ASP A 109 -2.28 -21.20 14.43
CA ASP A 109 -2.33 -22.55 13.87
C ASP A 109 -3.45 -23.37 14.51
N THR A 110 -4.35 -23.87 13.67
CA THR A 110 -5.53 -24.61 14.10
C THR A 110 -5.20 -25.97 14.72
N HIS A 111 -4.05 -26.58 14.39
CA HIS A 111 -3.63 -27.88 14.94
C HIS A 111 -2.97 -27.76 16.32
N LEU A 112 -2.26 -26.65 16.55
CA LEU A 112 -1.47 -26.41 17.77
C LEU A 112 -2.14 -25.40 18.71
N LEU A 113 -3.43 -25.12 18.50
CA LEU A 113 -4.19 -24.14 19.25
C LEU A 113 -4.18 -24.39 20.77
N SER A 114 -4.17 -25.65 21.20
CA SER A 114 -4.06 -26.02 22.62
C SER A 114 -2.72 -25.61 23.25
N GLN A 115 -1.62 -25.68 22.48
CA GLN A 115 -0.30 -25.23 22.93
C GLN A 115 -0.19 -23.70 22.96
N ILE A 116 -0.80 -23.05 21.96
CA ILE A 116 -0.93 -21.58 21.93
C ILE A 116 -1.70 -21.11 23.17
N PHE A 117 -2.85 -21.71 23.45
CA PHE A 117 -3.65 -21.36 24.63
C PHE A 117 -2.88 -21.58 25.94
N ARG A 118 -2.11 -22.68 26.06
CA ARG A 118 -1.33 -22.98 27.27
C ARG A 118 -0.18 -22.01 27.51
N SER A 119 0.49 -21.57 26.45
CA SER A 119 1.67 -20.69 26.55
C SER A 119 1.29 -19.21 26.52
N LEU A 120 0.34 -18.82 25.69
CA LEU A 120 0.01 -17.44 25.32
C LEU A 120 -1.32 -16.95 25.92
N GLY A 121 -2.25 -17.87 26.16
CA GLY A 121 -3.61 -17.55 26.59
C GLY A 121 -4.53 -17.18 25.43
N ILE A 122 -5.65 -16.53 25.75
CA ILE A 122 -6.66 -16.09 24.78
C ILE A 122 -6.13 -14.89 23.96
N ASP A 123 -5.40 -13.98 24.60
CA ASP A 123 -4.88 -12.74 24.03
C ASP A 123 -3.46 -12.93 23.44
N TRP A 124 -3.28 -14.00 22.67
CA TRP A 124 -1.99 -14.34 22.06
C TRP A 124 -1.49 -13.26 21.10
N ASP A 125 -2.41 -12.59 20.42
CA ASP A 125 -2.11 -11.53 19.47
C ASP A 125 -1.64 -10.26 20.18
N GLU A 126 -2.23 -9.93 21.34
CA GLU A 126 -1.89 -8.74 22.13
C GLU A 126 -0.51 -8.81 22.76
N ARG A 127 -0.18 -9.99 23.28
CA ARG A 127 1.05 -10.13 24.06
C ARG A 127 2.29 -10.28 23.18
N VAL A 128 2.18 -10.99 22.06
CA VAL A 128 3.36 -11.44 21.32
C VAL A 128 3.61 -10.70 20.02
N LEU A 129 2.57 -10.36 19.25
CA LEU A 129 2.78 -9.69 17.96
C LEU A 129 3.49 -8.33 18.11
N PRO A 130 3.14 -7.44 19.06
CA PRO A 130 3.86 -6.18 19.23
C PRO A 130 5.31 -6.39 19.66
N SER A 131 5.59 -7.40 20.48
CA SER A 131 6.94 -7.68 20.97
C SER A 131 7.85 -8.13 19.83
N ILE A 132 7.47 -9.18 19.12
CA ILE A 132 8.24 -9.71 17.98
C ILE A 132 8.29 -8.69 16.83
N GLY A 133 7.16 -8.03 16.55
CA GLY A 133 7.09 -6.99 15.52
C GLY A 133 8.10 -5.87 15.78
N ASN A 134 8.15 -5.34 17.00
CA ASN A 134 9.11 -4.29 17.37
C ASN A 134 10.56 -4.76 17.32
N GLU A 135 10.86 -5.98 17.78
CA GLU A 135 12.21 -6.57 17.69
C GLU A 135 12.68 -6.64 16.23
N ILE A 136 11.85 -7.23 15.36
CA ILE A 136 12.22 -7.47 13.96
C ILE A 136 12.26 -6.18 13.17
N LEU A 137 11.33 -5.25 13.39
CA LEU A 137 11.41 -3.93 12.75
C LEU A 137 12.74 -3.27 13.08
N LYS A 138 13.16 -3.26 14.35
CA LYS A 138 14.44 -2.66 14.76
C LYS A 138 15.62 -3.40 14.13
N ALA A 139 15.62 -4.72 14.12
CA ALA A 139 16.70 -5.52 13.57
C ALA A 139 16.86 -5.37 12.05
N VAL A 140 15.76 -5.31 11.29
CA VAL A 140 15.79 -5.19 9.83
C VAL A 140 16.07 -3.75 9.43
N VAL A 141 15.39 -2.76 10.03
CA VAL A 141 15.52 -1.35 9.65
C VAL A 141 16.92 -0.81 9.95
N ALA A 142 17.58 -1.31 11.00
CA ALA A 142 18.97 -0.96 11.32
C ALA A 142 19.98 -1.38 10.23
N GLN A 143 19.61 -2.28 9.31
CA GLN A 143 20.48 -2.73 8.22
C GLN A 143 20.37 -1.86 6.97
N TYR A 144 19.30 -1.05 6.85
CA TYR A 144 19.01 -0.22 5.69
C TYR A 144 19.22 1.26 5.97
N ASN A 145 19.63 1.99 4.92
CA ASN A 145 19.74 3.43 4.95
C ASN A 145 18.37 4.09 4.82
N ALA A 146 18.24 5.34 5.29
CA ALA A 146 16.97 6.06 5.23
C ALA A 146 16.42 6.16 3.80
N GLU A 147 17.28 6.47 2.82
CA GLU A 147 16.93 6.55 1.39
C GLU A 147 16.43 5.20 0.82
N GLN A 148 17.03 4.09 1.27
CA GLN A 148 16.65 2.75 0.82
C GLN A 148 15.28 2.33 1.33
N LEU A 149 14.86 2.83 2.50
CA LEU A 149 13.52 2.57 3.03
C LEU A 149 12.42 3.22 2.17
N LEU A 150 12.69 4.35 1.50
CA LEU A 150 11.75 4.96 0.55
C LEU A 150 11.82 4.27 -0.81
N THR A 151 13.02 4.09 -1.34
CA THR A 151 13.22 3.65 -2.73
C THR A 151 13.04 2.15 -2.92
N GLN A 152 13.44 1.33 -1.95
CA GLN A 152 13.43 -0.14 -2.02
C GLN A 152 12.46 -0.76 -1.00
N ARG A 153 11.30 -0.12 -0.81
CA ARG A 153 10.30 -0.53 0.18
C ARG A 153 9.86 -1.99 0.04
N ASP A 154 9.73 -2.49 -1.19
CA ASP A 154 9.32 -3.88 -1.43
C ASP A 154 10.35 -4.89 -0.92
N ARG A 155 11.65 -4.58 -1.08
CA ARG A 155 12.74 -5.43 -0.59
C ARG A 155 12.75 -5.47 0.94
N VAL A 156 12.58 -4.32 1.57
CA VAL A 156 12.49 -4.21 3.03
C VAL A 156 11.26 -4.95 3.54
N SER A 157 10.10 -4.80 2.90
CA SER A 157 8.86 -5.48 3.28
C SER A 157 9.01 -7.00 3.21
N ARG A 158 9.68 -7.54 2.18
CA ARG A 158 9.98 -8.97 2.08
C ARG A 158 10.92 -9.44 3.19
N ALA A 159 11.99 -8.70 3.47
CA ALA A 159 12.93 -9.03 4.54
C ALA A 159 12.27 -9.06 5.92
N VAL A 160 11.41 -8.07 6.21
CA VAL A 160 10.58 -8.05 7.43
C VAL A 160 9.62 -9.23 7.45
N ARG A 161 8.98 -9.55 6.32
CA ARG A 161 8.04 -10.67 6.23
C ARG A 161 8.70 -12.00 6.53
N ASP A 162 9.83 -12.29 5.91
CA ASP A 162 10.50 -13.57 6.06
C ASP A 162 11.02 -13.74 7.49
N SER A 163 11.56 -12.67 8.09
CA SER A 163 12.01 -12.65 9.49
C SER A 163 10.84 -12.81 10.47
N LEU A 164 9.74 -12.08 10.27
CA LEU A 164 8.56 -12.15 11.14
C LEU A 164 7.86 -13.50 11.03
N THR A 165 7.81 -14.08 9.83
CA THR A 165 7.27 -15.43 9.62
C THR A 165 8.11 -16.48 10.33
N ALA A 166 9.44 -16.39 10.28
CA ALA A 166 10.33 -17.31 10.97
C ALA A 166 10.12 -17.26 12.50
N ARG A 167 10.07 -16.05 13.07
CA ARG A 167 9.82 -15.88 14.51
C ARG A 167 8.40 -16.26 14.92
N ALA A 168 7.38 -15.90 14.15
CA ALA A 168 5.99 -16.23 14.46
C ALA A 168 5.74 -17.74 14.49
N LYS A 169 6.46 -18.52 13.67
CA LYS A 169 6.40 -19.99 13.69
C LYS A 169 6.86 -20.59 15.01
N GLU A 170 7.82 -19.98 15.71
CA GLU A 170 8.27 -20.43 17.05
C GLU A 170 7.12 -20.39 18.08
N PHE A 171 6.14 -19.49 17.87
CA PHE A 171 4.95 -19.33 18.70
C PHE A 171 3.69 -19.95 18.09
N ASN A 172 3.84 -20.75 17.02
CA ASN A 172 2.75 -21.39 16.28
C ASN A 172 1.71 -20.41 15.70
N ILE A 173 2.13 -19.18 15.39
CA ILE A 173 1.30 -18.17 14.74
C ILE A 173 1.63 -18.15 13.25
N MET A 174 0.61 -18.23 12.40
CA MET A 174 0.74 -18.06 10.96
C MET A 174 0.54 -16.60 10.58
N VAL A 175 1.46 -16.07 9.78
CA VAL A 175 1.37 -14.72 9.23
C VAL A 175 1.04 -14.84 7.74
N ASP A 176 -0.11 -14.30 7.32
CA ASP A 176 -0.59 -14.37 5.95
C ASP A 176 0.05 -13.26 5.08
N ASP A 177 0.03 -12.02 5.58
CA ASP A 177 0.56 -10.87 4.86
C ASP A 177 1.08 -9.79 5.83
N ILE A 178 2.09 -9.06 5.37
CA ILE A 178 2.74 -7.98 6.11
C ILE A 178 2.95 -6.81 5.16
N ALA A 179 2.42 -5.65 5.55
CA ALA A 179 2.58 -4.43 4.80
C ALA A 179 3.01 -3.30 5.73
N ILE A 180 4.08 -2.60 5.37
CA ILE A 180 4.37 -1.29 5.97
C ILE A 180 3.19 -0.39 5.56
N THR A 181 2.62 0.39 6.48
CA THR A 181 1.52 1.32 6.19
C THR A 181 2.01 2.75 6.20
N HIS A 182 2.62 3.17 7.30
CA HIS A 182 3.12 4.52 7.49
C HIS A 182 4.62 4.49 7.74
N LEU A 183 5.34 5.42 7.11
CA LEU A 183 6.77 5.61 7.32
C LEU A 183 7.04 7.10 7.30
N SER A 184 7.47 7.64 8.44
CA SER A 184 7.79 9.06 8.59
C SER A 184 9.16 9.27 9.20
N PHE A 185 9.88 10.22 8.62
CA PHE A 185 11.14 10.73 9.13
C PHE A 185 10.91 11.97 9.98
N GLY A 186 11.91 12.35 10.78
CA GLY A 186 11.93 13.65 11.42
C GLY A 186 11.80 14.78 10.39
N THR A 187 11.11 15.86 10.74
CA THR A 187 10.80 16.99 9.84
C THR A 187 12.06 17.65 9.26
N GLU A 188 13.15 17.69 10.02
CA GLU A 188 14.45 18.22 9.56
C GLU A 188 15.06 17.37 8.44
N PHE A 189 14.98 16.03 8.54
CA PHE A 189 15.49 15.13 7.52
C PHE A 189 14.69 15.25 6.22
N THR A 190 13.36 15.28 6.31
CA THR A 190 12.50 15.47 5.13
C THR A 190 12.83 16.79 4.42
N LYS A 191 12.97 17.89 5.16
CA LYS A 191 13.38 19.19 4.60
C LYS A 191 14.76 19.14 3.94
N ALA A 192 15.73 18.46 4.56
CA ALA A 192 17.07 18.33 4.00
C ALA A 192 17.09 17.49 2.71
N VAL A 193 16.28 16.41 2.65
CA VAL A 193 16.13 15.58 1.45
C VAL A 193 15.45 16.35 0.32
N GLU A 194 14.37 17.07 0.63
CA GLU A 194 13.69 17.95 -0.33
C GLU A 194 14.64 19.02 -0.87
N ALA A 195 15.39 19.70 0.01
CA ALA A 195 16.37 20.71 -0.39
C ALA A 195 17.48 20.11 -1.27
N LYS A 196 17.98 18.92 -0.95
CA LYS A 196 18.95 18.20 -1.78
C LYS A 196 18.37 17.84 -3.14
N GLN A 197 17.12 17.40 -3.20
CA GLN A 197 16.43 17.07 -4.44
C GLN A 197 16.25 18.31 -5.33
N VAL A 198 15.86 19.44 -4.75
CA VAL A 198 15.75 20.72 -5.48
C VAL A 198 17.13 21.14 -6.00
N ALA A 199 18.17 21.13 -5.15
CA ALA A 199 19.52 21.48 -5.58
C ALA A 199 20.05 20.56 -6.69
N GLN A 200 19.73 19.26 -6.65
CA GLN A 200 20.13 18.30 -7.67
C GLN A 200 19.37 18.52 -8.99
N GLN A 201 18.08 18.82 -8.93
CA GLN A 201 17.27 19.19 -10.10
C GLN A 201 17.75 20.51 -10.72
N ASP A 202 18.09 21.51 -9.89
CA ASP A 202 18.63 22.78 -10.35
C ASP A 202 19.99 22.61 -11.01
N ALA A 203 20.86 21.76 -10.44
CA ALA A 203 22.14 21.43 -11.05
C ALA A 203 21.98 20.70 -12.39
N GLU A 204 21.02 19.78 -12.50
CA GLU A 204 20.71 19.09 -13.76
C GLU A 204 20.15 20.05 -14.81
N ARG A 205 19.26 20.95 -14.41
CA ARG A 205 18.74 22.02 -15.27
C ARG A 205 19.85 22.95 -15.75
N ALA A 206 20.75 23.37 -14.86
CA ALA A 206 21.88 24.22 -15.21
C ALA A 206 22.81 23.51 -16.21
N ARG A 207 23.09 22.22 -16.02
CA ARG A 207 23.83 21.40 -17.00
C ARG A 207 23.13 21.37 -18.35
N PHE A 208 21.81 21.19 -18.37
CA PHE A 208 21.05 21.19 -19.62
C PHE A 208 21.09 22.55 -20.33
N VAL A 209 21.03 23.66 -19.60
CA VAL A 209 21.18 25.01 -20.16
C VAL A 209 22.57 25.21 -20.77
N VAL A 210 23.62 24.79 -20.09
CA VAL A 210 25.00 24.87 -20.61
C VAL A 210 25.15 24.01 -21.87
N LEU A 211 24.63 22.78 -21.86
CA LEU A 211 24.64 21.91 -23.04
C LEU A 211 23.86 22.52 -24.19
N LYS A 212 22.68 23.09 -23.95
CA LYS A 212 21.88 23.78 -24.97
C LYS A 212 22.66 24.95 -25.57
N ALA A 213 23.27 25.80 -24.73
CA ALA A 213 24.07 26.93 -25.19
C ALA A 213 25.31 26.49 -25.99
N ASP A 214 25.93 25.37 -25.63
CA ASP A 214 27.04 24.79 -26.38
C ASP A 214 26.60 24.29 -27.76
N GLN A 215 25.45 23.61 -27.84
CA GLN A 215 24.87 23.15 -29.10
C GLN A 215 24.42 24.33 -29.98
N GLU A 216 23.81 25.36 -29.41
CA GLU A 216 23.43 26.58 -30.13
C GLU A 216 24.66 27.30 -30.69
N ARG A 217 25.76 27.37 -29.92
CA ARG A 217 27.03 27.94 -30.40
C ARG A 217 27.61 27.14 -31.56
N LYS A 218 27.66 25.81 -31.43
CA LYS A 218 28.12 24.92 -32.51
C LYS A 218 27.26 25.07 -33.75
N ALA A 219 25.94 25.11 -33.60
CA ALA A 219 25.01 25.32 -34.70
C ALA A 219 25.20 26.70 -35.37
N ALA A 220 25.49 27.75 -34.61
CA ALA A 220 25.78 29.08 -35.14
C ALA A 220 27.09 29.12 -35.94
N VAL A 221 28.16 28.48 -35.45
CA VAL A 221 29.45 28.37 -36.18
C VAL A 221 29.26 27.60 -37.49
N ILE A 222 28.62 26.43 -37.43
CA ILE A 222 28.34 25.61 -38.62
C ILE A 222 27.47 26.38 -39.62
N ARG A 223 26.49 27.16 -39.16
CA ARG A 223 25.66 28.01 -40.03
C ARG A 223 26.49 29.11 -40.70
N ALA A 224 27.35 29.80 -39.95
CA ALA A 224 28.19 30.86 -40.49
C ALA A 224 29.23 30.31 -41.50
N GLU A 225 29.84 29.16 -41.20
CA GLU A 225 30.72 28.45 -42.15
C GLU A 225 29.97 28.02 -43.40
N GLY A 226 28.77 27.44 -43.24
CA GLY A 226 27.89 27.06 -44.35
C GLY A 226 27.47 28.26 -45.22
N GLU A 227 27.17 29.41 -44.61
CA GLU A 227 26.87 30.66 -45.31
C GLU A 227 28.10 31.21 -46.03
N SER A 228 29.27 31.18 -45.40
CA SER A 228 30.53 31.65 -46.00
C SER A 228 30.94 30.81 -47.21
N GLU A 229 30.91 29.48 -47.07
CA GLU A 229 31.18 28.56 -48.18
C GLU A 229 30.14 28.71 -49.29
N SER A 230 28.85 28.83 -48.94
CA SER A 230 27.79 29.11 -49.92
C SER A 230 28.02 30.42 -50.66
N ALA A 231 28.36 31.50 -49.96
CA ALA A 231 28.65 32.81 -50.55
C ALA A 231 29.89 32.77 -51.45
N ARG A 232 30.93 32.01 -51.07
CA ARG A 232 32.12 31.79 -51.91
C ARG A 232 31.76 31.07 -53.21
N LEU A 233 31.00 29.98 -53.12
CA LEU A 233 30.55 29.21 -54.28
C LEU A 233 29.66 30.05 -55.21
N ILE A 234 28.72 30.82 -54.65
CA ILE A 234 27.88 31.74 -55.43
C ILE A 234 28.73 32.81 -56.12
N SER A 235 29.73 33.37 -55.42
CA SER A 235 30.63 34.39 -55.97
C SER A 235 31.47 33.84 -57.13
N GLU A 236 32.00 32.62 -56.98
CA GLU A 236 32.71 31.92 -58.05
C GLU A 236 31.80 31.62 -59.24
N ALA A 237 30.60 31.08 -58.99
CA ALA A 237 29.61 30.83 -60.04
C ALA A 237 29.21 32.10 -60.78
N THR A 238 29.05 33.22 -60.08
CA THR A 238 28.69 34.52 -60.67
C THR A 238 29.85 35.10 -61.50
N LYS A 239 31.11 34.91 -61.09
CA LYS A 239 32.28 35.29 -61.91
C LYS A 239 32.32 34.54 -63.25
N VAL A 240 31.92 33.26 -63.26
CA VAL A 240 31.90 32.42 -64.47
C VAL A 240 30.69 32.75 -65.37
N ALA A 241 29.50 32.89 -64.79
CA ALA A 241 28.25 33.09 -65.54
C ALA A 241 27.96 34.56 -65.90
N GLY A 242 28.68 35.53 -65.31
CA GLY A 242 28.50 36.95 -65.56
C GLY A 242 27.24 37.57 -64.91
N PRO A 243 26.95 38.86 -65.18
CA PRO A 243 25.87 39.61 -64.53
C PRO A 243 24.46 39.07 -64.83
N GLY A 244 24.29 38.25 -65.88
CA GLY A 244 23.01 37.66 -66.25
C GLY A 244 22.42 36.71 -65.20
N LEU A 245 23.26 36.06 -64.39
CA LEU A 245 22.79 35.16 -63.32
C LEU A 245 22.10 35.93 -62.19
N ILE A 246 22.63 37.12 -61.84
CA ILE A 246 22.05 37.99 -60.80
C ILE A 246 20.72 38.58 -61.27
N GLU A 247 20.65 39.01 -62.54
CA GLU A 247 19.40 39.45 -63.18
C GLU A 247 18.33 38.35 -63.15
N LEU A 248 18.67 37.12 -63.55
CA LEU A 248 17.74 35.99 -63.52
C LEU A 248 17.25 35.70 -62.10
N ARG A 249 18.15 35.67 -61.11
CA ARG A 249 17.77 35.50 -59.69
C ARG A 249 16.90 36.62 -59.17
N ARG A 250 17.12 37.87 -59.60
CA ARG A 250 16.27 39.01 -59.24
C ARG A 250 14.87 38.87 -59.81
N ILE A 251 14.73 38.38 -61.04
CA ILE A 251 13.43 38.10 -61.68
C ILE A 251 12.72 36.95 -60.97
N GLU A 252 13.43 35.87 -60.64
CA GLU A 252 12.88 34.74 -59.87
C GLU A 252 12.39 35.18 -58.49
N ALA A 253 13.21 35.93 -57.74
CA ALA A 253 12.82 36.47 -56.43
C ALA A 253 11.62 37.41 -56.54
N ALA A 254 11.57 38.27 -57.57
CA ALA A 254 10.41 39.13 -57.81
C ALA A 254 9.15 38.31 -58.12
N LYS A 255 9.26 37.22 -58.90
CA LYS A 255 8.16 36.30 -59.19
C LYS A 255 7.66 35.58 -57.94
N ASP A 256 8.56 35.12 -57.07
CA ASP A 256 8.21 34.44 -55.82
C ASP A 256 7.57 35.41 -54.81
N ILE A 257 8.12 36.62 -54.67
CA ILE A 257 7.51 37.68 -53.87
C ILE A 257 6.11 38.00 -54.40
N ALA A 258 5.94 38.22 -55.70
CA ALA A 258 4.64 38.46 -56.31
C ALA A 258 3.66 37.29 -56.09
N SER A 259 4.14 36.04 -56.19
CA SER A 259 3.33 34.85 -55.87
C SER A 259 2.92 34.80 -54.41
N SER A 260 3.81 35.15 -53.47
CA SER A 260 3.51 35.16 -52.04
C SER A 260 2.52 36.27 -51.69
N LEU A 261 2.69 37.46 -52.29
CA LEU A 261 1.84 38.62 -52.09
C LEU A 261 0.43 38.41 -52.66
N SER A 262 0.31 37.78 -53.83
CA SER A 262 -0.99 37.39 -54.41
C SER A 262 -1.75 36.36 -53.57
N LYS A 263 -1.05 35.57 -52.74
CA LYS A 263 -1.65 34.56 -51.85
C LYS A 263 -1.98 35.13 -50.46
N SER A 264 -1.25 36.16 -50.00
CA SER A 264 -1.58 36.85 -48.75
C SER A 264 -2.79 37.76 -48.94
N GLY A 265 -3.94 37.41 -48.35
CA GLY A 265 -5.20 38.15 -48.51
C GLY A 265 -5.25 39.56 -47.87
N ASN A 266 -4.11 40.11 -47.44
CA ASN A 266 -4.04 41.28 -46.56
C ASN A 266 -3.20 42.45 -47.12
N VAL A 267 -2.82 42.39 -48.40
CA VAL A 267 -2.09 43.47 -49.10
C VAL A 267 -2.82 43.80 -50.40
N MET A 268 -3.32 45.03 -50.53
CA MET A 268 -3.99 45.52 -51.74
C MET A 268 -3.09 46.53 -52.45
N TYR A 269 -2.87 46.32 -53.75
CA TYR A 269 -2.07 47.21 -54.58
C TYR A 269 -2.95 48.33 -55.15
N LEU A 270 -2.66 49.58 -54.77
CA LEU A 270 -3.35 50.78 -55.27
C LEU A 270 -2.42 51.55 -56.22
N PRO A 271 -2.69 51.59 -57.54
CA PRO A 271 -1.90 52.37 -58.48
C PRO A 271 -2.26 53.86 -58.39
N GLY A 272 -1.28 54.71 -58.08
CA GLY A 272 -1.42 56.17 -58.04
C GLY A 272 -0.35 56.86 -58.88
N SER A 273 -0.73 57.93 -59.60
CA SER A 273 0.03 58.62 -60.67
C SER A 273 1.40 59.24 -60.29
N GLY A 274 2.01 58.87 -59.17
CA GLY A 274 3.35 59.38 -58.79
C GLY A 274 4.09 58.58 -57.71
N SER A 275 3.42 57.71 -56.96
CA SER A 275 4.08 56.74 -56.07
C SER A 275 3.14 55.55 -55.79
N ASN A 276 3.62 54.32 -55.99
CA ASN A 276 2.86 53.12 -55.69
C ASN A 276 2.92 52.84 -54.18
N MET A 277 1.78 52.93 -53.50
CA MET A 277 1.70 52.65 -52.06
C MET A 277 1.12 51.26 -51.80
N LEU A 278 1.84 50.48 -50.99
CA LEU A 278 1.37 49.21 -50.44
C LEU A 278 0.67 49.50 -49.11
N LEU A 279 -0.65 49.36 -49.07
CA LEU A 279 -1.41 49.45 -47.81
C LEU A 279 -1.52 48.06 -47.19
N GLY A 280 -0.85 47.85 -46.05
CA GLY A 280 -1.16 46.74 -45.15
C GLY A 280 -2.45 47.05 -44.40
N ILE A 281 -3.54 46.36 -44.72
CA ILE A 281 -4.81 46.54 -44.00
C ILE A 281 -4.66 45.78 -42.67
N ASN A 282 -4.43 46.47 -41.56
CA ASN A 282 -4.47 45.82 -40.25
C ASN A 282 -5.90 45.31 -40.00
N PRO A 283 -6.15 43.99 -39.90
CA PRO A 283 -7.48 43.51 -39.58
C PRO A 283 -7.69 43.77 -38.09
N GLY A 284 -8.44 44.83 -37.77
CA GLY A 284 -8.70 45.23 -36.40
C GLY A 284 -9.24 44.10 -35.54
N LYS A 285 -8.48 43.78 -34.48
CA LYS A 285 -8.95 43.85 -33.09
C LYS A 285 -7.91 44.60 -32.26
#